data_AF-A0A6I2KW34-F1
#
_entry.id   AF-A0A6I2KW34-F1
#
_cell.length_a   1.000
_cell.length_b   1.000
_cell.length_c   1.000
_cell.angle_alpha   90.00
_cell.angle_beta   90.00
_cell.angle_gamma   90.00
#
_symmetry.space_group_name_H-M   'P 1'
#
loop_
_entity.id
_entity.type
_entity.pdbx_description
1 polymer ?
#
loop_
_entity_poly.entity_id
_entity_poly.type
_entity_poly.pdbx_seq_one_letter_code
_entity_poly.pdbx_strand_id
1 'polypeptide(L)' 'MKAQIKLSGDLLVASLEDGSTLQHEDATKLADLLWANNVTAADVTMIDWHQDADAALLGGQKVAIFHRLRLHEQAND' A
#
# COMPACT_ATOMS: atom_id res chain seq x y z
N MET A 1 -11.15 -6.06 -1.23
CA MET A 1 -10.34 -6.05 -2.48
C MET A 1 -8.90 -6.19 -2.04
N LYS A 2 -8.14 -7.20 -2.46
CA LYS A 2 -6.76 -7.36 -1.98
C LYS A 2 -5.76 -6.52 -2.77
N ALA A 3 -4.70 -6.08 -2.10
CA ALA A 3 -3.58 -5.38 -2.71
C ALA A 3 -2.24 -5.93 -2.22
N GLN A 4 -1.28 -6.10 -3.14
CA GLN A 4 0.11 -6.37 -2.80
C GLN A 4 0.97 -5.16 -3.18
N ILE A 5 1.70 -4.62 -2.22
CA ILE A 5 2.55 -3.44 -2.41
C ILE A 5 4.02 -3.85 -2.46
N LYS A 6 4.73 -3.29 -3.44
CA LYS A 6 6.17 -3.41 -3.60
C LYS A 6 6.80 -2.07 -3.95
N LEU A 7 8.11 -1.98 -3.73
CA LEU A 7 8.93 -0.89 -4.22
C LEU A 7 9.39 -1.21 -5.65
N SER A 8 9.38 -0.22 -6.53
CA SER A 8 9.93 -0.31 -7.88
C SER A 8 10.65 0.99 -8.20
N GLY A 9 11.96 1.00 -8.00
CA GLY A 9 12.73 2.25 -7.98
C GLY A 9 12.25 3.14 -6.84
N ASP A 10 11.87 4.37 -7.16
CA ASP A 10 11.35 5.34 -6.18
C ASP A 10 9.81 5.29 -6.02
N LEU A 11 9.14 4.37 -6.72
CA LEU A 11 7.68 4.26 -6.70
C LEU A 11 7.21 3.13 -5.80
N LEU A 12 6.16 3.41 -5.03
CA LEU A 12 5.35 2.40 -4.37
C LEU A 12 4.28 1.95 -5.35
N VAL A 13 4.28 0.66 -5.66
CA VAL A 13 3.39 0.05 -6.64
C VAL A 13 2.51 -0.97 -5.93
N ALA A 14 1.20 -0.76 -5.97
CA ALA A 14 0.19 -1.69 -5.47
C ALA A 14 -0.50 -2.41 -6.63
N SER A 15 -0.32 -3.73 -6.68
CA SER A 15 -1.07 -4.60 -7.60
C SER A 15 -2.35 -5.04 -6.92
N LEU A 16 -3.49 -4.74 -7.54
CA LEU A 16 -4.82 -5.11 -7.04
C LEU A 16 -5.24 -6.48 -7.58
N GLU A 17 -6.12 -7.16 -6.85
CA GLU A 17 -6.63 -8.51 -7.21
C GLU A 17 -7.39 -8.53 -8.54
N ASP A 18 -7.95 -7.40 -8.97
CA ASP A 18 -8.63 -7.23 -10.26
C ASP A 18 -7.66 -7.04 -11.46
N GLY A 19 -6.34 -7.06 -11.20
CA GLY A 19 -5.29 -6.86 -12.19
C GLY A 19 -4.95 -5.39 -12.46
N SER A 20 -5.64 -4.44 -11.84
CA SER A 20 -5.28 -3.03 -11.91
C SER A 20 -4.04 -2.73 -11.04
N THR A 21 -3.39 -1.61 -11.34
CA THR A 21 -2.19 -1.17 -10.62
C THR A 21 -2.34 0.28 -10.21
N LEU A 22 -2.07 0.56 -8.94
CA LEU A 22 -2.01 1.89 -8.37
C LEU A 22 -0.56 2.18 -8.00
N GLN A 23 -0.08 3.40 -8.25
CA GLN A 23 1.29 3.76 -7.92
C GLN A 23 1.42 5.22 -7.51
N HIS A 24 2.32 5.47 -6.56
CA HIS A 24 2.72 6.81 -6.16
C HIS A 24 4.08 6.76 -5.46
N GLU A 25 4.85 7.84 -5.52
CA GLU A 25 6.09 8.01 -4.73
C GLU A 25 5.82 8.25 -3.22
N ASP A 26 4.60 8.64 -2.86
CA ASP A 26 4.22 9.05 -1.51
C ASP A 26 3.31 7.98 -0.92
N ALA A 27 3.73 7.42 0.20
CA ALA A 27 3.03 6.37 0.94
C ALA A 27 1.61 6.77 1.36
N THR A 28 1.42 8.01 1.79
CA THR A 28 0.11 8.54 2.19
C THR A 28 -0.80 8.69 0.99
N LYS A 29 -0.29 9.17 -0.15
CA LYS A 29 -1.06 9.28 -1.39
C LYS A 29 -1.42 7.93 -1.98
N LEU A 30 -0.52 6.95 -1.91
CA LEU A 30 -0.85 5.58 -2.28
C LEU A 30 -1.96 5.01 -1.40
N ALA A 31 -1.92 5.24 -0.08
CA ALA A 31 -2.99 4.83 0.83
C ALA A 31 -4.34 5.49 0.50
N ASP A 32 -4.35 6.77 0.11
CA ASP A 32 -5.58 7.43 -0.36
C ASP A 32 -6.14 6.75 -1.62
N LEU A 33 -5.28 6.37 -2.58
CA LEU A 33 -5.70 5.64 -3.78
C LEU A 33 -6.23 4.24 -3.46
N LEU A 34 -5.59 3.53 -2.53
CA LEU A 34 -6.04 2.22 -2.06
C LEU A 34 -7.43 2.30 -1.44
N TRP A 35 -7.65 3.27 -0.56
CA TRP A 35 -8.95 3.50 0.05
C TRP A 35 -10.04 3.81 -1.00
N ALA A 36 -9.75 4.68 -1.97
CA ALA A 36 -10.66 5.00 -3.06
C ALA A 36 -11.04 3.78 -3.93
N ASN A 37 -10.25 2.70 -3.87
CA ASN A 37 -10.49 1.43 -4.56
C ASN A 37 -10.99 0.32 -3.60
N ASN A 38 -11.57 0.69 -2.45
CA ASN A 38 -12.11 -0.24 -1.45
C ASN A 38 -11.08 -1.25 -0.90
N VAL A 39 -9.83 -0.83 -0.78
CA VAL A 39 -8.77 -1.60 -0.11
C VAL A 39 -8.61 -1.09 1.32
N THR A 40 -8.83 -1.95 2.30
CA THR A 40 -8.67 -1.66 3.73
C THR A 40 -7.25 -1.99 4.21
N ALA A 41 -6.91 -1.60 5.44
CA ALA A 41 -5.64 -1.99 6.05
C ALA A 41 -5.48 -3.51 6.16
N ALA A 42 -6.58 -4.26 6.35
CA ALA A 42 -6.56 -5.72 6.44
C ALA A 42 -6.33 -6.41 5.07
N ASP A 43 -6.63 -5.71 3.98
CA ASP A 43 -6.50 -6.23 2.62
C ASP A 43 -5.10 -6.03 2.00
N VAL A 44 -4.25 -5.23 2.65
CA VAL A 44 -2.91 -4.89 2.16
C VAL A 44 -1.88 -5.91 2.61
N THR A 45 -1.14 -6.44 1.65
CA THR A 45 0.07 -7.23 1.86
C THR A 45 1.28 -6.51 1.26
N MET A 46 2.48 -6.81 1.74
CA MET A 46 3.71 -6.18 1.28
C MET A 46 4.77 -7.25 1.05
N ILE A 47 5.65 -7.01 0.09
CA ILE A 47 6.82 -7.86 -0.12
C ILE A 47 7.71 -7.85 1.13
N ASP A 48 8.09 -9.05 1.57
CA ASP A 48 9.05 -9.25 2.67
C ASP A 48 10.47 -9.01 2.15
N TRP A 49 11.29 -8.33 2.96
CA TRP A 49 12.69 -8.06 2.62
C TRP A 49 13.53 -9.34 2.52
N HIS A 50 13.10 -10.42 3.18
CA HIS A 50 13.73 -11.73 3.01
C HIS A 50 13.42 -12.37 1.65
N GLN A 51 12.30 -12.01 1.02
CA GLN A 51 11.91 -12.54 -0.28
C GLN A 51 12.54 -11.75 -1.42
N ASP A 52 12.46 -10.42 -1.33
CA ASP A 52 13.06 -9.51 -2.30
C ASP A 52 13.38 -8.18 -1.60
N ALA A 53 14.65 -7.97 -1.29
CA ALA A 53 15.11 -6.81 -0.57
C ALA A 53 14.98 -5.51 -1.39
N ASP A 54 15.10 -5.60 -2.72
CA ASP A 54 15.03 -4.44 -3.62
C ASP A 54 13.58 -3.99 -3.82
N ALA A 55 12.62 -4.92 -3.74
CA ALA A 55 11.19 -4.65 -3.83
C ALA A 55 10.51 -4.42 -2.47
N ALA A 56 11.24 -4.54 -1.36
CA ALA A 56 10.68 -4.36 -0.02
C ALA A 56 10.54 -2.89 0.34
N LEU A 57 9.40 -2.55 0.96
CA LEU A 57 9.15 -1.19 1.44
C LEU A 57 10.04 -0.86 2.64
N LEU A 58 10.46 0.40 2.72
CA LEU A 58 11.13 0.94 3.90
C LEU A 58 10.15 0.99 5.07
N GLY A 59 10.66 0.82 6.31
CA GLY A 59 9.83 0.81 7.51
C GLY A 59 8.91 2.04 7.64
N GLY A 60 9.42 3.23 7.32
CA GLY A 60 8.62 4.46 7.32
C GLY A 60 7.46 4.46 6.31
N GLN A 61 7.68 3.92 5.10
CA GLN A 61 6.64 3.80 4.08
C GLN A 61 5.53 2.84 4.54
N LYS A 62 5.91 1.70 5.15
CA LYS A 62 4.94 0.74 5.72
C LYS A 62 4.07 1.43 6.78
N VAL A 63 4.70 2.12 7.73
CA VAL A 63 3.99 2.83 8.80
C VAL A 63 3.04 3.88 8.23
N ALA A 64 3.49 4.70 7.27
CA ALA A 64 2.67 5.74 6.66
C ALA A 64 1.43 5.18 5.95
N ILE A 65 1.57 4.11 5.15
CA ILE A 65 0.44 3.46 4.46
C ILE A 65 -0.59 2.97 5.48
N PHE A 66 -0.16 2.15 6.44
CA PHE A 66 -1.09 1.55 7.41
C PHE A 66 -1.73 2.58 8.35
N HIS A 67 -0.97 3.59 8.76
CA HIS A 67 -1.51 4.67 9.57
C HIS A 67 -2.60 5.44 8.81
N ARG A 68 -2.34 5.78 7.54
CA ARG A 68 -3.29 6.52 6.71
C ARG A 68 -4.57 5.72 6.42
N LEU A 69 -4.47 4.43 6.11
CA LEU A 69 -5.64 3.56 5.90
C LEU A 69 -6.52 3.47 7.15
N ARG A 70 -5.91 3.31 8.34
CA ARG A 70 -6.66 3.28 9.61
C ARG A 70 -7.39 4.58 9.90
N LEU A 71 -6.83 5.73 9.53
CA LEU A 71 -7.53 7.01 9.66
C LEU A 71 -8.76 7.09 8.76
N HIS A 72 -8.70 6.53 7.55
CA HIS A 72 -9.88 6.46 6.66
C HIS A 72 -10.94 5.52 7.23
N GLU A 73 -10.55 4.37 7.75
CA GLU A 73 -11.47 3.42 8.39
C GLU A 73 -12.21 4.07 9.56
N GLN A 74 -11.49 4.76 10.45
CA GLN A 74 -12.08 5.44 11.61
C GLN A 74 -12.96 6.65 11.26
N ALA A 75 -12.72 7.28 10.11
CA ALA A 75 -13.51 8.43 9.67
C ALA A 75 -14.85 8.02 9.02
N ASN A 76 -15.00 6.75 8.67
CA ASN A 76 -16.17 6.21 7.97
C ASN A 76 -17.05 5.32 8.88
N ASP A 77 -16.63 5.11 10.13
CA ASP A 77 -17.40 4.54 11.25
C ASP A 77 -18.21 5.64 11.97
#